data_AF-A0A9D5JD70-F1
#
_entry.id   AF-A0A9D5JD70-F1
#
_cell.length_a   1.000
_cell.length_b   1.000
_cell.length_c   1.000
_cell.angle_alpha   90.00
_cell.angle_beta   90.00
_cell.angle_gamma   90.00
#
_symmetry.space_group_name_H-M   'P 1'
#
loop_
_entity.id
_entity.type
_entity.pdbx_description
1 polymer ?
#
loop_
_entity_poly.entity_id
_entity_poly.type
_entity_poly.pdbx_seq_one_letter_code
_entity_poly.pdbx_strand_id
1 'polypeptide(L)'
;MKSLSRASPRRIWKEHSLSIVAGLVLGAWIVLYCLNDPKTHLGAFYGNAIADWSGSVLVILGTKYLIERGSPESKKRAKKHGGVRGFLDEHSLSLFVFGTGALWALAYMHSDATSKWGQVVGNIVSEWGQMLGLVLLTKKLYERGSKESRSQA
;
A
#
# COMPACT_ATOMS: atom_id res chain seq x y z
N MET A 1 -16.19 -18.93 -33.25
CA MET A 1 -14.85 -19.14 -32.64
C MET A 1 -14.41 -17.85 -31.97
N LYS A 2 -14.28 -17.80 -30.64
CA LYS A 2 -13.75 -16.64 -29.92
C LYS A 2 -12.22 -16.63 -30.09
N SER A 3 -11.67 -15.64 -30.80
CA SER A 3 -10.22 -15.49 -30.87
C SER A 3 -9.70 -15.10 -29.50
N LEU A 4 -8.98 -16.01 -28.84
CA LEU A 4 -8.20 -15.69 -27.66
C LEU A 4 -7.05 -14.77 -28.12
N SER A 5 -7.23 -13.46 -27.98
CA SER A 5 -6.14 -12.51 -28.21
C SER A 5 -5.04 -12.82 -27.20
N ARG A 6 -3.94 -13.43 -27.65
CA ARG A 6 -2.73 -13.54 -26.84
C ARG A 6 -2.26 -12.12 -26.55
N ALA A 7 -2.41 -11.68 -25.30
CA ALA A 7 -1.88 -10.40 -24.86
C ALA A 7 -0.39 -10.36 -25.21
N SER A 8 0.05 -9.36 -25.99
CA SER A 8 1.44 -9.29 -26.40
C SER A 8 2.32 -9.11 -25.16
N PRO A 9 3.50 -9.76 -25.08
CA PRO A 9 4.38 -9.65 -23.93
C PRO A 9 4.65 -8.18 -23.57
N ARG A 10 4.91 -7.34 -24.58
CA ARG A 10 5.19 -5.89 -24.40
C ARG A 10 4.08 -5.13 -23.66
N ARG A 11 2.83 -5.57 -23.80
CA ARG A 11 1.69 -4.93 -23.14
C ARG A 11 1.61 -5.33 -21.66
N ILE A 12 1.84 -6.61 -21.34
CA ILE A 12 1.93 -7.09 -19.94
C ILE A 12 3.08 -6.40 -19.20
N TRP A 13 4.24 -6.28 -19.85
CA TRP A 13 5.40 -5.58 -19.27
C TRP A 13 5.14 -4.10 -19.02
N LYS A 14 4.48 -3.38 -19.95
CA LYS A 14 4.11 -1.96 -19.73
C LYS A 14 3.03 -1.80 -18.65
N GLU A 15 2.06 -2.70 -18.59
CA GLU A 15 0.94 -2.63 -17.65
C GLU A 15 1.34 -3.06 -16.22
N HIS A 16 2.38 -3.89 -16.05
CA HIS A 16 2.78 -4.44 -14.76
C HIS A 16 4.21 -4.07 -14.31
N SER A 17 4.97 -3.32 -15.11
CA SER A 17 6.36 -2.93 -14.80
C SER A 17 6.50 -2.32 -13.41
N LEU A 18 5.58 -1.44 -13.00
CA LEU A 18 5.64 -0.78 -11.70
C LEU A 18 5.55 -1.78 -10.54
N SER A 19 4.56 -2.68 -10.58
CA SER A 19 4.38 -3.70 -9.54
C SER A 19 5.51 -4.73 -9.54
N ILE A 20 6.02 -5.10 -10.73
CA ILE A 20 7.14 -6.05 -10.87
C ILE A 20 8.42 -5.44 -10.30
N VAL A 21 8.76 -4.22 -10.69
CA VAL A 21 9.98 -3.53 -10.21
C VAL A 21 9.89 -3.30 -8.71
N ALA A 22 8.76 -2.82 -8.19
CA ALA A 22 8.56 -2.63 -6.75
C ALA A 22 8.71 -3.96 -5.99
N GLY A 23 8.16 -5.06 -6.52
CA GLY A 23 8.32 -6.39 -5.94
C GLY A 23 9.76 -6.91 -5.98
N LEU A 24 10.50 -6.65 -7.06
CA LEU A 24 11.92 -7.01 -7.17
C LEU A 24 12.79 -6.23 -6.19
N VAL A 25 12.53 -4.94 -6.01
CA VAL A 25 13.24 -4.11 -5.03
C VAL A 25 12.97 -4.61 -3.61
N LEU A 26 11.71 -4.88 -3.26
CA LEU A 26 11.36 -5.47 -1.96
C LEU A 26 12.04 -6.84 -1.77
N GLY A 27 12.02 -7.70 -2.79
CA GLY A 27 12.69 -8.99 -2.77
C GLY A 27 14.20 -8.87 -2.55
N ALA A 28 14.85 -7.88 -3.19
CA ALA A 28 16.27 -7.61 -2.99
C ALA A 28 16.57 -7.20 -1.53
N TRP A 29 15.77 -6.34 -0.93
CA TRP A 29 15.92 -5.98 0.48
C TRP A 29 15.72 -7.17 1.42
N ILE A 30 14.74 -8.04 1.13
CA ILE A 30 14.52 -9.29 1.87
C ILE A 30 15.75 -10.19 1.79
N VAL A 31 16.31 -10.40 0.60
CA VAL A 31 17.52 -11.22 0.41
C VAL A 31 18.69 -10.63 1.19
N LEU A 32 18.96 -9.32 1.04
CA LEU A 32 20.02 -8.64 1.77
C LEU A 32 19.83 -8.76 3.29
N TYR A 33 18.60 -8.61 3.78
CA TYR A 33 18.29 -8.74 5.19
C TYR A 33 18.46 -10.17 5.70
N CYS A 34 18.03 -11.18 4.93
CA CYS A 34 18.23 -12.59 5.28
C CYS A 34 19.72 -12.92 5.47
N LEU A 35 20.58 -12.38 4.61
CA LEU A 35 22.03 -12.64 4.60
C LEU A 35 22.82 -11.87 5.65
N ASN A 36 22.23 -10.84 6.29
CA ASN A 36 22.93 -9.97 7.24
C ASN A 36 22.38 -10.09 8.67
N ASP A 37 23.22 -9.78 9.66
CA ASP A 37 22.81 -9.71 11.06
C ASP A 37 22.03 -8.40 11.32
N PRO A 38 20.80 -8.44 11.85
CA PRO A 38 20.00 -7.25 12.14
C PRO A 38 20.67 -6.28 13.14
N LYS A 39 21.62 -6.75 13.96
CA LYS A 39 22.36 -5.90 14.92
C LYS A 39 23.42 -5.03 14.27
N THR A 40 23.75 -5.27 13.00
CA THR A 40 24.67 -4.43 12.24
C THR A 40 23.92 -3.22 11.65
N HIS A 41 24.65 -2.13 11.40
CA HIS A 41 24.07 -0.95 10.75
C HIS A 41 23.39 -1.28 9.41
N LEU A 42 23.98 -2.17 8.61
CA LEU A 42 23.43 -2.59 7.33
C LEU A 42 22.19 -3.48 7.50
N GLY A 43 22.24 -4.45 8.43
CA GLY A 43 21.09 -5.30 8.72
C GLY A 43 19.88 -4.50 9.22
N ALA A 44 20.09 -3.56 10.15
CA ALA A 44 19.04 -2.67 10.62
C ALA A 44 18.46 -1.81 9.48
N PHE A 45 19.33 -1.26 8.62
CA PHE A 45 18.91 -0.48 7.45
C PHE A 45 18.06 -1.31 6.48
N TYR A 46 18.47 -2.56 6.17
CA TYR A 46 17.68 -3.44 5.29
C TYR A 46 16.32 -3.79 5.90
N GLY A 47 16.26 -4.00 7.22
CA GLY A 47 15.00 -4.24 7.93
C GLY A 47 14.02 -3.06 7.82
N ASN A 48 14.52 -1.83 7.97
CA ASN A 48 13.72 -0.62 7.75
C ASN A 48 13.27 -0.50 6.28
N ALA A 49 14.20 -0.72 5.35
CA ALA A 49 13.89 -0.65 3.93
C ALA A 49 12.79 -1.67 3.53
N ILE A 50 12.77 -2.87 4.13
CA ILE A 50 11.67 -3.82 3.91
C ILE A 50 10.33 -3.22 4.32
N ALA A 51 10.26 -2.50 5.45
CA ALA A 51 9.01 -1.88 5.90
C ALA A 51 8.52 -0.82 4.91
N ASP A 52 9.39 0.10 4.52
CA ASP A 52 9.08 1.20 3.60
C ASP A 52 8.63 0.68 2.22
N TRP A 53 9.37 -0.29 1.68
CA TRP A 53 9.06 -0.88 0.38
C TRP A 53 7.83 -1.78 0.43
N SER A 54 7.54 -2.43 1.56
CA SER A 54 6.28 -3.15 1.77
C SER A 54 5.09 -2.20 1.70
N GLY A 55 5.20 -1.02 2.32
CA GLY A 55 4.20 0.06 2.21
C GLY A 55 3.97 0.48 0.78
N SER A 56 5.04 0.76 0.06
CA SER A 56 5.00 1.16 -1.34
C SER A 56 4.35 0.10 -2.24
N VAL A 57 4.73 -1.18 -2.11
CA VAL A 57 4.14 -2.29 -2.88
C VAL A 57 2.66 -2.42 -2.57
N LEU A 58 2.27 -2.37 -1.29
CA LEU A 58 0.88 -2.51 -0.88
C LEU A 58 0.02 -1.37 -1.42
N VAL A 59 0.51 -0.13 -1.40
CA VAL A 59 -0.19 1.04 -1.97
C VAL A 59 -0.29 0.94 -3.49
N ILE A 60 0.78 0.55 -4.19
CA ILE A 60 0.77 0.38 -5.65
C ILE A 60 -0.27 -0.69 -6.06
N LEU A 61 -0.29 -1.82 -5.37
CA LEU A 61 -1.26 -2.89 -5.63
C LEU A 61 -2.67 -2.49 -5.23
N GLY A 62 -2.83 -1.84 -4.07
CA GLY A 62 -4.11 -1.37 -3.55
C GLY A 62 -4.75 -0.33 -4.47
N THR A 63 -3.99 0.67 -4.92
CA THR A 63 -4.49 1.69 -5.86
C THR A 63 -4.83 1.09 -7.21
N LYS A 64 -3.98 0.21 -7.76
CA LYS A 64 -4.29 -0.53 -8.98
C LYS A 64 -5.56 -1.38 -8.86
N TYR A 65 -5.74 -2.07 -7.75
CA TYR A 65 -6.88 -2.97 -7.58
C TYR A 65 -8.18 -2.26 -7.21
N LEU A 66 -8.12 -1.22 -6.37
CA LEU A 66 -9.29 -0.55 -5.82
C LEU A 66 -9.67 0.69 -6.64
N ILE A 67 -8.69 1.48 -7.09
CA ILE A 67 -8.93 2.70 -7.86
C ILE A 67 -9.05 2.38 -9.34
N GLU A 68 -8.10 1.67 -9.97
CA GLU A 68 -8.19 1.44 -11.43
C GLU A 68 -9.35 0.52 -11.82
N ARG A 69 -9.72 -0.46 -10.98
CA ARG A 69 -10.96 -1.25 -11.21
C ARG A 69 -12.24 -0.43 -11.01
N GLY A 70 -12.19 0.65 -10.23
CA GLY A 70 -13.33 1.54 -9.93
C GLY A 70 -13.36 2.87 -10.72
N SER A 71 -12.30 3.17 -11.47
CA SER A 71 -12.05 4.47 -12.11
C SER A 71 -13.15 4.85 -13.13
N PRO A 72 -13.57 6.14 -13.18
CA PRO A 72 -14.51 6.64 -14.17
C PRO A 72 -14.12 6.37 -15.64
N GLU A 73 -12.83 6.28 -15.95
CA GLU A 73 -12.36 5.92 -17.30
C GLU A 73 -12.60 4.44 -17.66
N SER A 74 -12.71 3.56 -16.66
CA SER A 74 -13.11 2.15 -16.82
C SER A 74 -14.64 1.99 -16.90
N LYS A 75 -15.40 2.97 -16.39
CA LYS A 75 -16.86 3.01 -16.45
C LYS A 75 -17.35 3.44 -17.83
N LYS A 76 -17.22 2.56 -18.81
CA LYS A 76 -18.37 2.32 -19.70
C LYS A 76 -19.48 1.72 -18.83
N ARG A 77 -20.23 2.59 -18.12
CA ARG A 77 -21.57 2.33 -17.56
C ARG A 77 -21.63 1.43 -16.31
N ALA A 78 -21.12 1.86 -15.15
CA ALA A 78 -21.44 1.20 -13.88
C ALA A 78 -22.57 1.93 -13.14
N LYS A 79 -23.68 1.22 -12.88
CA LYS A 79 -24.86 1.68 -12.14
C LYS A 79 -24.47 2.19 -10.74
N LYS A 80 -25.12 3.23 -10.22
CA LYS A 80 -25.02 3.61 -8.79
C LYS A 80 -25.56 2.45 -7.96
N HIS A 81 -24.69 1.77 -7.20
CA HIS A 81 -25.11 0.79 -6.20
C HIS A 81 -25.54 1.55 -4.93
N GLY A 82 -26.77 1.34 -4.46
CA GLY A 82 -27.27 1.91 -3.20
C GLY A 82 -26.83 1.10 -1.99
N GLY A 83 -26.80 1.75 -0.82
CA GLY A 83 -26.56 1.10 0.48
C GLY A 83 -25.11 0.70 0.76
N VAL A 84 -24.91 -0.39 1.50
CA VAL A 84 -23.60 -0.87 1.98
C VAL A 84 -22.58 -1.05 0.85
N ARG A 85 -23.03 -1.48 -0.34
CA ARG A 85 -22.13 -1.68 -1.49
C ARG A 85 -21.61 -0.37 -2.07
N GLY A 86 -22.42 0.69 -2.07
CA GLY A 86 -21.95 2.03 -2.44
C GLY A 86 -20.95 2.59 -1.42
N PHE A 87 -21.19 2.36 -0.13
CA PHE A 87 -20.25 2.74 0.93
C PHE A 87 -18.91 2.00 0.82
N LEU A 88 -18.94 0.68 0.59
CA LEU A 88 -17.73 -0.13 0.40
C LEU A 88 -16.93 0.30 -0.82
N ASP A 89 -17.59 0.65 -1.94
CA ASP A 89 -16.91 1.17 -3.12
C ASP A 89 -16.23 2.52 -2.83
N GLU A 90 -16.94 3.43 -2.15
CA GLU A 90 -16.45 4.77 -1.81
C GLU A 90 -15.31 4.76 -0.78
N HIS A 91 -15.38 3.88 0.21
CA HIS A 91 -14.40 3.78 1.30
C HIS A 91 -13.38 2.65 1.10
N SER A 92 -13.41 1.98 -0.05
CA SER A 92 -12.61 0.78 -0.37
C SER A 92 -11.13 0.95 -0.04
N LEU A 93 -10.52 2.08 -0.42
CA LEU A 93 -9.12 2.38 -0.12
C LEU A 93 -8.87 2.57 1.38
N SER A 94 -9.76 3.28 2.08
CA SER A 94 -9.62 3.52 3.52
C SER A 94 -9.77 2.21 4.32
N LEU A 95 -10.74 1.38 3.93
CA LEU A 95 -10.97 0.06 4.51
C LEU A 95 -9.81 -0.90 4.24
N PHE A 96 -9.21 -0.82 3.04
CA PHE A 96 -8.03 -1.61 2.70
C PHE A 96 -6.81 -1.21 3.53
N VAL A 97 -6.50 0.08 3.64
CA VAL A 97 -5.37 0.55 4.46
C VAL A 97 -5.60 0.20 5.93
N PHE A 98 -6.82 0.40 6.45
CA PHE A 98 -7.15 0.05 7.83
C PHE A 98 -7.07 -1.46 8.08
N GLY A 99 -7.65 -2.28 7.21
CA GLY A 99 -7.63 -3.73 7.33
C GLY A 99 -6.23 -4.32 7.22
N THR A 100 -5.41 -3.81 6.29
CA THR A 100 -4.00 -4.23 6.17
C THR A 100 -3.16 -3.79 7.36
N GLY A 101 -3.38 -2.57 7.89
CA GLY A 101 -2.74 -2.12 9.13
C GLY A 101 -3.12 -2.99 10.33
N ALA A 102 -4.40 -3.35 10.47
CA ALA A 102 -4.85 -4.24 11.53
C ALA A 102 -4.22 -5.64 11.41
N LEU A 103 -4.10 -6.18 10.21
CA LEU A 103 -3.42 -7.45 9.97
C LEU A 103 -1.96 -7.40 10.43
N TRP A 104 -1.22 -6.35 10.09
CA TRP A 104 0.16 -6.17 10.53
C TRP A 104 0.28 -5.97 12.04
N ALA A 105 -0.64 -5.22 12.65
CA ALA A 105 -0.68 -5.05 14.10
C ALA A 105 -0.89 -6.39 14.81
N LEU A 106 -1.83 -7.20 14.33
CA LEU A 106 -2.05 -8.55 14.84
C LEU A 106 -0.82 -9.46 14.64
N ALA A 107 -0.19 -9.39 13.47
CA ALA A 107 1.04 -10.13 13.19
C ALA A 107 2.16 -9.73 14.16
N TYR A 108 2.31 -8.44 14.46
CA TYR A 108 3.28 -7.94 15.43
C TYR A 108 2.99 -8.42 16.84
N MET A 109 1.72 -8.36 17.27
CA MET A 109 1.30 -8.84 18.60
C MET A 109 1.59 -10.33 18.83
N HIS A 110 1.61 -11.14 17.77
CA HIS A 110 1.94 -12.56 17.84
C HIS A 110 3.42 -12.85 17.58
N SER A 111 4.23 -11.83 17.28
CA SER A 111 5.66 -11.97 17.05
C SER A 111 6.47 -11.62 18.29
N ASP A 112 7.61 -12.28 18.48
CA ASP A 112 8.62 -11.81 19.44
C ASP A 112 9.24 -10.52 18.88
N ALA A 113 8.93 -9.38 19.51
CA ALA A 113 9.38 -8.05 19.09
C ALA A 113 10.91 -7.91 18.99
N THR A 114 11.67 -8.71 19.74
CA THR A 114 13.14 -8.66 19.73
C THR A 114 13.75 -9.55 18.65
N SER A 115 12.96 -10.50 18.12
CA SER A 115 13.39 -11.35 17.03
C SER A 115 13.67 -10.54 15.77
N LYS A 116 14.53 -11.09 14.90
CA LYS A 116 14.90 -10.49 13.62
C LYS A 116 13.67 -10.04 12.83
N TRP A 117 12.72 -10.94 12.59
CA TRP A 117 11.50 -10.60 11.86
C TRP A 117 10.48 -9.80 12.68
N GLY A 118 10.47 -9.93 14.01
CA GLY A 118 9.67 -9.08 14.89
C GLY A 118 10.02 -7.60 14.74
N GLN A 119 11.31 -7.26 14.60
CA GLN A 119 11.75 -5.89 14.33
C GLN A 119 11.19 -5.37 13.00
N VAL A 120 11.27 -6.17 11.93
CA VAL A 120 10.74 -5.79 10.61
C VAL A 120 9.22 -5.59 10.66
N VAL A 121 8.49 -6.51 11.29
CA VAL A 121 7.04 -6.42 11.44
C VAL A 121 6.66 -5.20 12.28
N GLY A 122 7.40 -4.90 13.34
CA GLY A 122 7.22 -3.69 14.14
C GLY A 122 7.41 -2.41 13.34
N ASN A 123 8.45 -2.37 12.49
CA ASN A 123 8.69 -1.24 11.59
C ASN A 123 7.53 -1.07 10.58
N ILE A 124 7.01 -2.17 10.01
CA ILE A 124 5.84 -2.12 9.13
C ILE A 124 4.63 -1.52 9.85
N VAL A 125 4.36 -1.95 11.09
CA VAL A 125 3.26 -1.39 11.90
C VAL A 125 3.47 0.10 12.15
N SER A 126 4.70 0.53 12.46
CA SER A 126 5.04 1.94 12.67
C SER A 126 4.76 2.79 11.43
N GLU A 127 5.23 2.35 10.26
CA GLU A 127 5.01 3.06 9.00
C GLU A 127 3.52 3.15 8.64
N TRP A 128 2.74 2.09 8.90
CA TRP A 128 1.28 2.14 8.71
C TRP A 128 0.61 3.11 9.68
N GLY A 129 1.04 3.14 10.93
CA GLY A 129 0.61 4.12 11.92
C GLY A 129 0.89 5.56 11.46
N GLN A 130 2.08 5.80 10.91
CA GLN A 130 2.48 7.10 10.35
C GLN A 130 1.62 7.49 9.14
N MET A 131 1.39 6.59 8.18
CA MET A 131 0.53 6.86 7.03
C MET A 131 -0.91 7.19 7.47
N LEU A 132 -1.47 6.41 8.40
CA LEU A 132 -2.79 6.68 8.96
C LEU A 132 -2.83 8.03 9.70
N GLY A 133 -1.82 8.32 10.52
CA GLY A 133 -1.66 9.60 11.19
C GLY A 133 -1.65 10.76 10.21
N LEU A 134 -0.85 10.67 9.15
CA LEU A 134 -0.78 11.70 8.11
C LEU A 134 -2.11 11.90 7.40
N VAL A 135 -2.83 10.82 7.06
CA VAL A 135 -4.17 10.90 6.45
C VAL A 135 -5.18 11.56 7.40
N LEU A 136 -5.13 11.27 8.69
CA LEU A 136 -6.02 11.90 9.68
C LEU A 136 -5.70 13.37 9.91
N LEU A 137 -4.41 13.70 10.00
CA LEU A 137 -3.94 15.08 10.16
C LEU A 137 -4.34 15.92 8.95
N THR A 138 -4.11 15.44 7.73
CA THR A 138 -4.46 16.16 6.49
C THR A 138 -5.97 16.32 6.27
N LYS A 139 -6.81 15.45 6.85
CA LYS A 139 -8.27 15.61 6.82
C LYS A 139 -8.81 16.64 7.82
N LYS A 140 -8.09 16.89 8.92
CA LYS A 140 -8.59 17.68 10.06
C LYS A 140 -7.85 18.99 10.28
N LEU A 141 -6.61 19.09 9.82
CA LEU A 141 -5.73 20.23 10.02
C LEU A 141 -5.48 20.95 8.69
N TYR A 142 -5.74 22.25 8.70
CA TYR A 142 -5.47 23.15 7.58
C TYR A 142 -4.39 24.13 7.99
N GLU A 143 -3.34 24.25 7.19
CA GLU A 143 -2.38 25.35 7.33
C GLU A 143 -2.98 26.63 6.74
N ARG A 144 -2.90 27.75 7.49
CA ARG A 144 -3.38 29.08 7.05
C ARG A 144 -2.74 29.44 5.71
N GLY A 145 -3.58 29.62 4.67
CA GLY A 145 -3.15 29.97 3.31
C GLY A 145 -3.24 28.83 2.28
N SER A 146 -3.60 27.61 2.70
CA SER A 146 -3.88 26.50 1.78
C SER A 146 -5.06 26.81 0.84
N LYS A 147 -4.99 26.36 -0.42
CA LYS A 147 -5.99 26.66 -1.47
C LYS A 147 -7.42 26.23 -1.09
N GLU A 148 -7.57 25.24 -0.22
CA GLU A 148 -8.88 24.80 0.30
C GLU A 148 -9.51 25.76 1.31
N SER A 149 -8.72 26.60 1.99
CA SER A 149 -9.26 27.62 2.91
C SER A 149 -10.05 28.72 2.20
N ARG A 150 -9.89 28.84 0.88
CA ARG A 150 -10.64 29.77 0.02
C ARG A 150 -11.91 29.16 -0.56
N SER A 151 -12.10 27.84 -0.48
CA SER A 151 -13.28 27.15 -0.99
C SER A 151 -14.42 27.07 0.04
N GLN A 152 -14.14 27.34 1.31
CA GLN A 152 -15.13 27.30 2.41
C GLN A 152 -15.31 28.66 3.12
N ALA A 153 -14.77 29.74 2.55
CA ALA A 153 -15.00 31.11 2.98
C ALA A 153 -15.86 31.82 1.92
#